data_AF-J2P4D7-F1
#
_entry.id   AF-J2P4D7-F1
#
_cell.length_a   1.000
_cell.length_b   1.000
_cell.length_c   1.000
_cell.angle_alpha   90.00
_cell.angle_beta   90.00
_cell.angle_gamma   90.00
#
_symmetry.space_group_name_H-M   'P 1'
#
loop_
_entity.id
_entity.type
_entity.pdbx_description
1 polymer ?
#
loop_
_entity_poly.entity_id
_entity_poly.type
_entity_poly.pdbx_seq_one_letter_code
_entity_poly.pdbx_strand_id
1 'polypeptide(L)'
;MFPAADVEQLTYIEKVIDECDYYVLVIGARYGSLDEEGVSYTQREYEYAVKNGKTVIAFPHRQPDAIPQGKTDKDDSKRHKLEAFLAIVTTGRLVQYWESAMELRANAIVSLTKAFSESPQTGWVRANLVASESALSDVVKYREENDKLRSELNNLRTSIAPKFDDVASLDTEFKFPFTYRERNAGQKSSITLPAYKFFMDVAATLFNPVTLEGVKVSFDRAITERHGRVTSGYGVSSQRTQIHDVLLHLVASGLVRMESAKSTDRKRSVTGYQLTPLGIKYWQENSYVKSEV
;
A
#
# COMPACT_ATOMS: atom_id res chain seq x y z
N MET A 1 -31.00 12.44 -31.67
CA MET A 1 -32.26 11.88 -32.20
C MET A 1 -33.18 11.74 -31.00
N PHE A 2 -34.28 12.49 -30.93
CA PHE A 2 -35.20 12.45 -29.80
C PHE A 2 -36.06 11.16 -29.87
N PRO A 3 -36.14 10.34 -28.82
CA PRO A 3 -37.06 9.21 -28.80
C PRO A 3 -38.51 9.72 -28.74
N ALA A 4 -39.42 8.99 -29.39
CA ALA A 4 -40.86 9.23 -29.21
C ALA A 4 -41.27 8.71 -27.83
N ALA A 5 -41.37 9.61 -26.85
CA ALA A 5 -41.77 9.31 -25.48
C ALA A 5 -42.75 10.37 -24.97
N ASP A 6 -43.65 9.99 -24.06
CA ASP A 6 -44.67 10.84 -23.44
C ASP A 6 -44.08 11.71 -22.31
N VAL A 7 -42.93 12.33 -22.58
CA VAL A 7 -42.20 13.19 -21.64
C VAL A 7 -42.03 14.55 -22.28
N GLU A 8 -42.29 15.60 -21.51
CA GLU A 8 -42.03 16.97 -21.93
C GLU A 8 -40.59 17.10 -22.44
N GLN A 9 -40.43 17.59 -23.67
CA GLN A 9 -39.18 17.51 -24.43
C GLN A 9 -38.00 18.13 -23.67
N LEU A 10 -38.26 19.18 -22.89
CA LEU A 10 -37.26 19.84 -22.05
C LEU A 10 -36.79 18.95 -20.89
N THR A 11 -37.71 18.30 -20.17
CA THR A 11 -37.38 17.40 -19.05
C THR A 11 -36.51 16.22 -19.50
N TYR A 12 -36.71 15.72 -20.72
CA TYR A 12 -35.84 14.69 -21.28
C TYR A 12 -34.43 15.23 -21.60
N ILE A 13 -34.35 16.42 -22.18
CA ILE A 13 -33.08 17.08 -22.52
C ILE A 13 -32.25 17.35 -21.26
N GLU A 14 -32.87 17.86 -20.20
CA GLU A 14 -32.22 18.14 -18.92
C GLU A 14 -31.57 16.88 -18.32
N LYS A 15 -32.30 15.76 -18.29
CA LYS A 15 -31.76 14.47 -17.84
C LYS A 15 -30.54 14.02 -18.63
N VAL A 16 -30.57 14.21 -19.96
CA VAL A 16 -29.43 13.86 -20.81
C VAL A 16 -28.23 14.77 -20.52
N ILE A 17 -28.44 16.07 -20.26
CA ILE A 17 -27.37 17.00 -19.87
C ILE A 17 -26.78 16.60 -18.51
N ASP A 18 -27.60 16.18 -17.56
CA ASP A 18 -27.16 15.76 -16.24
C ASP A 18 -26.19 14.58 -16.31
N GLU A 19 -26.43 13.63 -17.22
CA GLU A 19 -25.56 12.48 -17.48
C GLU A 19 -24.28 12.81 -18.26
N CYS A 20 -24.18 14.01 -18.86
CA CYS A 20 -22.99 14.42 -19.61
C CYS A 20 -21.92 15.06 -18.72
N ASP A 21 -20.66 14.71 -18.94
CA ASP A 21 -19.52 15.36 -18.30
C ASP A 21 -19.20 16.75 -18.92
N TYR A 22 -19.25 16.84 -20.26
CA TYR A 22 -18.93 18.05 -21.02
C TYR A 22 -20.08 18.41 -21.95
N TYR A 23 -20.42 19.70 -22.02
CA TYR A 23 -21.45 20.22 -22.92
C TYR A 23 -20.80 20.94 -24.10
N VAL A 24 -20.94 20.39 -25.31
CA VAL A 24 -20.41 20.98 -26.54
C VAL A 24 -21.51 21.70 -27.29
N LEU A 25 -21.40 23.01 -27.38
CA LEU A 25 -22.36 23.86 -28.09
C LEU A 25 -21.82 24.23 -29.47
N VAL A 26 -22.57 23.94 -30.53
CA VAL A 26 -22.26 24.38 -31.90
C VAL A 26 -23.37 25.30 -32.37
N ILE A 27 -23.04 26.56 -32.68
CA ILE A 27 -24.01 27.56 -33.12
C ILE A 27 -23.77 27.88 -34.60
N GLY A 28 -24.81 27.69 -35.41
CA GLY A 28 -24.83 28.07 -36.84
C GLY A 28 -25.67 29.32 -37.08
N ALA A 29 -26.43 29.35 -38.18
CA ALA A 29 -27.29 30.47 -38.57
C ALA A 29 -28.78 30.31 -38.18
N ARG A 30 -29.10 29.37 -37.28
CA ARG A 30 -30.47 29.14 -36.83
C ARG A 30 -30.57 29.29 -35.33
N TYR A 31 -31.59 30.02 -34.90
CA TYR A 31 -32.01 30.02 -33.51
C TYR A 31 -32.82 28.76 -33.20
N GLY A 32 -33.57 28.24 -34.18
CA GLY A 32 -34.21 26.93 -34.12
C GLY A 32 -35.66 26.93 -33.63
N SER A 33 -36.08 25.79 -33.07
CA SER A 33 -37.42 25.60 -32.51
C SER A 33 -37.54 26.26 -31.14
N LEU A 34 -38.68 26.88 -30.89
CA LEU A 34 -38.96 27.60 -29.65
C LEU A 34 -39.82 26.75 -28.72
N ASP A 35 -39.67 26.98 -27.41
CA ASP A 35 -40.61 26.52 -26.38
C ASP A 35 -41.85 27.44 -26.30
N GLU A 36 -42.73 27.16 -25.34
CA GLU A 36 -43.95 27.94 -25.09
C GLU A 36 -43.66 29.39 -24.67
N GLU A 37 -42.48 29.64 -24.09
CA GLU A 37 -42.00 30.97 -23.67
C GLU A 37 -41.26 31.72 -24.79
N GLY A 38 -41.09 31.09 -25.96
CA GLY A 38 -40.45 31.69 -27.13
C GLY A 38 -38.92 31.68 -27.09
N VAL A 39 -38.30 30.86 -26.24
CA VAL A 39 -36.84 30.65 -26.14
C VAL A 39 -36.47 29.39 -26.92
N SER A 40 -35.32 29.39 -27.60
CA SER A 40 -34.91 28.18 -28.32
C SER A 40 -34.51 27.05 -27.36
N TYR A 41 -34.81 25.80 -27.74
CA TYR A 41 -34.36 24.63 -26.97
C TYR A 41 -32.84 24.64 -26.78
N THR A 42 -32.06 25.03 -27.80
CA THR A 42 -30.59 25.13 -27.69
C THR A 42 -30.14 26.19 -26.68
N GLN A 43 -30.86 27.32 -26.58
CA GLN A 43 -30.56 28.31 -25.55
C GLN A 43 -30.92 27.78 -24.15
N ARG A 44 -32.06 27.10 -23.99
CA ARG A 44 -32.44 26.45 -22.73
C ARG A 44 -31.40 25.42 -22.29
N GLU A 45 -30.97 24.57 -23.21
CA GLU A 45 -29.91 23.59 -22.98
C GLU A 45 -28.62 24.25 -22.47
N TYR A 46 -28.19 25.33 -23.13
CA TYR A 46 -27.01 26.08 -22.72
C TYR A 46 -27.17 26.69 -21.32
N GLU A 47 -28.29 27.37 -21.05
CA GLU A 47 -28.56 27.99 -19.76
C GLU A 47 -28.61 26.94 -18.64
N TYR A 48 -29.23 25.79 -18.90
CA TYR A 48 -29.30 24.67 -17.98
C TYR A 48 -27.91 24.07 -17.70
N ALA A 49 -27.11 23.82 -18.75
CA ALA A 49 -25.74 23.31 -18.61
C ALA A 49 -24.87 24.28 -17.79
N VAL A 50 -24.99 25.59 -18.02
CA VAL A 50 -24.29 26.61 -17.25
C VAL A 50 -24.74 26.65 -15.79
N LYS A 51 -26.05 26.62 -15.55
CA LYS A 51 -26.63 26.65 -14.19
C LYS A 51 -26.17 25.45 -13.36
N ASN A 52 -26.05 24.28 -13.97
CA ASN A 52 -25.58 23.05 -13.32
C ASN A 52 -24.05 22.91 -13.31
N GLY A 53 -23.31 23.95 -13.69
CA GLY A 53 -21.86 23.97 -13.60
C GLY A 53 -21.15 23.02 -14.57
N LYS A 54 -21.80 22.62 -15.67
CA LYS A 54 -21.17 21.78 -16.70
C LYS A 54 -20.02 22.53 -17.37
N THR A 55 -18.96 21.82 -17.73
CA THR A 55 -17.88 22.40 -18.54
C THR A 55 -18.40 22.61 -19.97
N VAL A 56 -18.62 23.87 -20.35
CA VAL A 56 -19.17 24.25 -21.65
C VAL A 56 -18.07 24.64 -22.63
N ILE A 57 -18.08 24.02 -23.81
CA ILE A 57 -17.21 24.35 -24.94
C ILE A 57 -18.08 24.83 -26.09
N ALA A 58 -17.94 26.10 -26.48
CA ALA A 58 -18.81 26.71 -27.49
C ALA A 58 -18.07 27.03 -28.79
N PHE A 59 -18.71 26.66 -29.90
CA PHE A 59 -18.26 26.87 -31.27
C PHE A 59 -19.28 27.71 -32.06
N PRO A 60 -19.26 29.04 -31.93
CA PRO A 60 -20.05 29.92 -32.77
C PRO A 60 -19.52 30.00 -34.20
N HIS A 61 -20.40 30.03 -35.20
CA HIS A 61 -20.00 30.24 -36.59
C HIS A 61 -19.48 31.67 -36.78
N ARG A 62 -18.35 31.85 -37.48
CA ARG A 62 -17.72 33.18 -37.61
C ARG A 62 -18.53 34.17 -38.45
N GLN A 63 -19.22 33.67 -39.47
CA GLN A 63 -20.06 34.46 -40.35
C GLN A 63 -21.39 33.75 -40.60
N PRO A 64 -22.38 33.88 -39.70
CA PRO A 64 -23.67 33.20 -39.86
C PRO A 64 -24.38 33.54 -41.18
N ASP A 65 -24.22 34.78 -41.67
CA ASP A 65 -24.81 35.25 -42.93
C ASP A 65 -24.24 34.56 -44.18
N ALA A 66 -23.05 33.96 -44.09
CA ALA A 66 -22.45 33.20 -45.18
C ALA A 66 -23.11 31.80 -45.35
N ILE A 67 -23.92 31.37 -44.39
CA ILE A 67 -24.63 30.10 -44.45
C ILE A 67 -25.79 30.22 -45.46
N PRO A 68 -25.95 29.26 -46.40
CA PRO A 68 -27.02 29.32 -47.40
C PRO A 68 -28.40 29.52 -46.78
N GLN A 69 -29.22 30.38 -47.39
CA GLN A 69 -30.53 30.80 -46.86
C GLN A 69 -31.48 29.63 -46.53
N GLY A 70 -31.36 28.48 -47.22
CA GLY A 70 -32.11 27.27 -46.91
C GLY A 70 -31.78 26.63 -45.55
N LYS A 71 -30.71 27.08 -44.89
CA LYS A 71 -30.24 26.64 -43.57
C LYS A 71 -30.28 27.77 -42.53
N THR A 72 -30.98 28.86 -42.82
CA THR A 72 -31.13 30.03 -41.95
C THR A 72 -32.61 30.19 -41.61
N ASP A 73 -32.92 30.67 -40.40
CA ASP A 73 -34.30 31.01 -40.07
C ASP A 73 -34.72 32.26 -40.87
N LYS A 74 -35.90 32.23 -41.51
CA LYS A 74 -36.40 33.32 -42.37
C LYS A 74 -37.05 34.48 -41.60
N ASP A 75 -37.22 34.31 -40.29
CA ASP A 75 -37.91 35.25 -39.40
C ASP A 75 -36.89 36.16 -38.73
N ASP A 76 -37.01 37.48 -38.95
CA ASP A 76 -36.14 38.50 -38.36
C ASP A 76 -36.17 38.50 -36.83
N SER A 77 -37.30 38.12 -36.20
CA SER A 77 -37.39 37.98 -34.74
C SER A 77 -36.42 36.93 -34.21
N LYS A 78 -36.32 35.79 -34.90
CA LYS A 78 -35.38 34.72 -34.53
C LYS A 78 -33.93 35.11 -34.79
N ARG A 79 -33.67 35.91 -35.82
CA ARG A 79 -32.33 36.44 -36.11
C ARG A 79 -31.82 37.30 -34.96
N HIS A 80 -32.63 38.25 -34.47
CA HIS A 80 -32.25 39.07 -33.32
C HIS A 80 -32.08 38.25 -32.04
N LYS A 81 -32.90 37.22 -31.82
CA LYS A 81 -32.71 36.29 -30.68
C LYS A 81 -31.40 35.49 -30.79
N LEU A 82 -31.01 35.08 -31.99
CA LEU A 82 -29.72 34.41 -32.23
C LEU A 82 -28.54 35.35 -31.93
N GLU A 83 -28.61 36.61 -32.37
CA GLU A 83 -27.59 37.62 -32.08
C GLU A 83 -27.45 37.86 -30.57
N ALA A 84 -28.57 37.98 -29.85
CA ALA A 84 -28.57 38.09 -28.40
C ALA A 84 -27.96 36.86 -27.71
N PHE A 85 -28.32 35.66 -28.18
CA PHE A 85 -27.76 34.42 -27.66
C PHE A 85 -26.25 34.29 -27.92
N LEU A 86 -25.77 34.68 -29.10
CA LEU A 86 -24.34 34.74 -29.41
C LEU A 86 -23.61 35.71 -28.47
N ALA A 87 -24.19 36.87 -28.17
CA ALA A 87 -23.61 37.81 -27.20
C ALA A 87 -23.51 37.18 -25.80
N ILE A 88 -24.55 36.48 -25.34
CA ILE A 88 -24.54 35.76 -24.06
C ILE A 88 -23.42 34.70 -24.04
N VAL A 89 -23.32 33.87 -25.08
CA VAL A 89 -22.36 32.76 -25.15
C VAL A 89 -20.91 33.25 -25.20
N THR A 90 -20.67 34.39 -25.85
CA THR A 90 -19.33 34.97 -26.04
C THR A 90 -18.90 35.90 -24.90
N THR A 91 -19.82 36.33 -24.05
CA THR A 91 -19.50 37.22 -22.92
C THR A 91 -18.87 36.44 -21.77
N GLY A 92 -17.68 36.88 -21.34
CA GLY A 92 -17.01 36.34 -20.15
C GLY A 92 -16.41 34.94 -20.33
N ARG A 93 -16.32 34.43 -21.56
CA ARG A 93 -15.75 33.10 -21.88
C ARG A 93 -14.93 33.13 -23.15
N LEU A 94 -13.88 32.29 -23.19
CA LEU A 94 -13.15 32.02 -24.41
C LEU A 94 -13.97 31.06 -25.29
N VAL A 95 -14.35 31.52 -26.48
CA VAL A 95 -15.01 30.71 -27.50
C VAL A 95 -14.07 30.49 -28.68
N GLN A 96 -14.31 29.42 -29.44
CA GLN A 96 -13.56 29.17 -30.67
C GLN A 96 -14.49 29.17 -31.87
N TYR A 97 -14.26 30.08 -32.82
CA TYR A 97 -15.11 30.18 -34.00
C TYR A 97 -14.85 29.06 -35.00
N TRP A 98 -15.81 28.81 -35.89
CA TRP A 98 -15.64 27.92 -37.04
C TRP A 98 -16.27 28.52 -38.31
N GLU A 99 -15.70 28.19 -39.46
CA GLU A 99 -16.21 28.56 -40.80
C GLU A 99 -16.49 27.34 -41.67
N SER A 100 -15.86 26.19 -41.37
CA SER A 100 -16.02 24.95 -42.13
C SER A 100 -16.18 23.73 -41.22
N ALA A 101 -16.79 22.67 -41.74
CA ALA A 101 -16.92 21.41 -41.00
C ALA A 101 -15.55 20.78 -40.65
N MET A 102 -14.53 21.00 -41.47
CA MET A 102 -13.17 20.51 -41.18
C MET A 102 -12.56 21.25 -39.99
N GLU A 103 -12.68 22.57 -39.99
CA GLU A 103 -12.20 23.41 -38.91
C GLU A 103 -12.94 23.11 -37.59
N LEU A 104 -14.27 22.97 -37.62
CA LEU A 104 -15.05 22.60 -36.45
C LEU A 104 -14.56 21.27 -35.84
N ARG A 105 -14.26 20.26 -36.67
CA ARG A 105 -13.70 18.98 -36.18
C ARG A 105 -12.35 19.16 -35.51
N ALA A 106 -11.44 19.92 -36.13
CA ALA A 106 -10.11 20.17 -35.56
C ALA A 106 -10.22 20.93 -34.22
N ASN A 107 -11.01 22.00 -34.19
CA ASN A 107 -11.24 22.83 -33.02
C ASN A 107 -11.90 22.04 -31.88
N ALA A 108 -12.87 21.17 -32.19
CA ALA A 108 -13.52 20.30 -31.22
C ALA A 108 -12.53 19.31 -30.58
N ILE A 109 -11.70 18.62 -31.37
CA ILE A 109 -10.71 17.67 -30.85
C ILE A 109 -9.73 18.37 -29.90
N VAL A 110 -9.17 19.51 -30.33
CA VAL A 110 -8.19 20.26 -29.52
C VAL A 110 -8.83 20.77 -28.23
N SER A 111 -10.01 21.38 -28.32
CA SER A 111 -10.70 21.95 -27.15
C SER A 111 -11.14 20.89 -26.15
N LEU A 112 -11.67 19.75 -26.63
CA LEU A 112 -12.06 18.65 -25.75
C LEU A 112 -10.85 18.02 -25.07
N THR A 113 -9.77 17.78 -25.81
CA THR A 113 -8.53 17.23 -25.23
C THR A 113 -7.98 18.15 -24.14
N LYS A 114 -8.01 19.47 -24.38
CA LYS A 114 -7.62 20.47 -23.39
C LYS A 114 -8.56 20.46 -22.18
N ALA A 115 -9.88 20.43 -22.39
CA ALA A 115 -10.88 20.38 -21.32
C ALA A 115 -10.73 19.13 -20.45
N PHE A 116 -10.43 17.96 -21.05
CA PHE A 116 -10.16 16.72 -20.32
C PHE A 116 -8.96 16.84 -19.37
N SER A 117 -7.98 17.68 -19.72
CA SER A 117 -6.78 17.90 -18.91
C SER A 117 -6.92 19.01 -17.87
N GLU A 118 -7.58 20.12 -18.21
CA GLU A 118 -7.66 21.33 -17.35
C GLU A 118 -8.88 21.32 -16.42
N SER A 119 -9.96 20.65 -16.81
CA SER A 119 -11.22 20.58 -16.07
C SER A 119 -11.75 19.13 -15.98
N PRO A 120 -10.96 18.19 -15.41
CA PRO A 120 -11.32 16.79 -15.38
C PRO A 120 -12.65 16.59 -14.65
N GLN A 121 -13.57 15.89 -15.30
CA GLN A 121 -14.83 15.43 -14.72
C GLN A 121 -14.68 14.00 -14.22
N THR A 122 -15.57 13.57 -13.31
CA THR A 122 -15.59 12.22 -12.75
C THR A 122 -15.60 11.14 -13.85
N GLY A 123 -16.24 11.43 -14.98
CA GLY A 123 -16.34 10.52 -16.10
C GLY A 123 -17.40 9.45 -15.87
N TRP A 124 -17.99 8.97 -16.96
CA TRP A 124 -18.93 7.85 -16.91
C TRP A 124 -18.20 6.50 -16.82
N VAL A 125 -18.34 5.80 -15.70
CA VAL A 125 -17.93 4.40 -15.56
C VAL A 125 -19.14 3.51 -15.74
N ARG A 126 -19.05 2.53 -16.66
CA ARG A 126 -20.13 1.54 -16.84
C ARG A 126 -20.37 0.79 -15.53
N ALA A 127 -21.63 0.61 -15.15
CA ALA A 127 -22.02 -0.03 -13.89
C ALA A 127 -21.43 -1.44 -13.67
N ASN A 128 -21.04 -2.16 -14.73
CA ASN A 128 -20.41 -3.48 -14.64
C ASN A 128 -18.95 -3.47 -14.18
N LEU A 129 -18.31 -2.30 -14.06
CA LEU A 129 -16.91 -2.14 -13.62
C LEU A 129 -16.79 -1.66 -12.17
N VAL A 130 -17.89 -1.25 -11.54
CA VAL A 130 -17.90 -0.79 -10.15
C VAL A 130 -18.07 -2.00 -9.24
N ALA A 131 -17.13 -2.23 -8.33
CA ALA A 131 -17.28 -3.24 -7.28
C ALA A 131 -18.57 -2.96 -6.51
N SER A 132 -19.42 -3.98 -6.32
CA SER A 132 -20.67 -3.79 -5.59
C SER A 132 -20.39 -3.24 -4.19
N GLU A 133 -21.30 -2.41 -3.68
CA GLU A 133 -21.21 -1.88 -2.31
C GLU A 133 -21.01 -2.98 -1.26
N SER A 134 -21.60 -4.16 -1.51
CA SER A 134 -21.37 -5.37 -0.71
C SER A 134 -19.90 -5.82 -0.70
N ALA A 135 -19.22 -5.82 -1.85
CA ALA A 135 -17.82 -6.21 -1.96
C ALA A 135 -16.90 -5.20 -1.25
N LEU A 136 -17.22 -3.91 -1.31
CA LEU A 136 -16.49 -2.88 -0.57
C LEU A 136 -16.66 -3.03 0.95
N SER A 137 -17.88 -3.31 1.42
CA SER A 137 -18.16 -3.62 2.83
C SER A 137 -17.37 -4.83 3.31
N ASP A 138 -17.32 -5.91 2.51
CA ASP A 138 -16.59 -7.12 2.87
C ASP A 138 -15.08 -6.88 2.96
N VAL A 139 -14.52 -6.06 2.05
CA VAL A 139 -13.10 -5.65 2.13
C VAL A 139 -12.79 -4.92 3.44
N VAL A 140 -13.67 -4.03 3.89
CA VAL A 140 -13.48 -3.31 5.16
C VAL A 140 -13.52 -4.28 6.34
N LYS A 141 -14.52 -5.17 6.40
CA LYS A 141 -14.65 -6.18 7.47
C LYS A 141 -13.42 -7.08 7.54
N TYR A 142 -12.95 -7.59 6.40
CA TYR A 142 -11.77 -8.46 6.37
C TYR A 142 -10.49 -7.75 6.79
N ARG A 143 -10.36 -6.44 6.56
CA ARG A 143 -9.24 -5.65 7.07
C ARG A 143 -9.27 -5.53 8.58
N GLU A 144 -10.42 -5.16 9.15
CA GLU A 144 -10.59 -5.04 10.60
C GLU A 144 -10.32 -6.36 11.32
N GLU A 145 -10.81 -7.47 10.76
CA GLU A 145 -10.55 -8.81 11.31
C GLU A 145 -9.07 -9.18 11.26
N ASN A 146 -8.37 -8.83 10.17
CA ASN A 146 -6.92 -9.08 10.05
C ASN A 146 -6.13 -8.31 11.12
N ASP A 147 -6.46 -7.04 11.33
CA ASP A 147 -5.79 -6.19 12.32
C ASP A 147 -6.04 -6.69 13.75
N LYS A 148 -7.26 -7.15 14.03
CA LYS A 148 -7.61 -7.78 15.30
C LYS A 148 -6.80 -9.07 15.53
N LEU A 149 -6.78 -9.97 14.55
CA LEU A 149 -6.03 -11.25 14.64
C LEU A 149 -4.53 -11.02 14.83
N ARG A 150 -3.95 -10.03 14.15
CA ARG A 150 -2.54 -9.65 14.33
C ARG A 150 -2.25 -9.15 15.74
N SER A 151 -3.16 -8.33 16.28
CA SER A 151 -3.03 -7.80 17.65
C SER A 151 -3.15 -8.91 18.69
N GLU A 152 -4.12 -9.83 18.54
CA GLU A 152 -4.28 -11.00 19.40
C GLU A 152 -3.06 -11.92 19.35
N LEU A 153 -2.52 -12.18 18.16
CA LEU A 153 -1.28 -12.95 18.00
C LEU A 153 -0.09 -12.30 18.72
N ASN A 154 0.04 -10.98 18.65
CA ASN A 154 1.10 -10.26 19.33
C ASN A 154 0.93 -10.31 20.86
N ASN A 155 -0.30 -10.18 21.35
CA ASN A 155 -0.62 -10.25 22.77
C ASN A 155 -0.38 -11.65 23.33
N LEU A 156 -0.80 -12.70 22.62
CA LEU A 156 -0.54 -14.10 23.00
C LEU A 156 0.97 -14.42 23.01
N ARG A 157 1.72 -13.92 22.01
CA ARG A 157 3.19 -14.04 21.99
C ARG A 157 3.84 -13.34 23.19
N THR A 158 3.29 -12.20 23.61
CA THR A 158 3.80 -11.41 24.74
C THR A 158 3.40 -12.00 26.10
N SER A 159 2.22 -12.63 26.22
CA SER A 159 1.73 -13.22 27.46
C SER A 159 2.35 -14.59 27.79
N ILE A 160 2.76 -15.34 26.77
CA ILE A 160 3.45 -16.64 26.92
C ILE A 160 4.96 -16.44 27.15
N ALA A 161 5.52 -15.29 26.77
CA ALA A 161 6.90 -14.96 27.06
C ALA A 161 7.10 -14.81 28.58
N PRO A 162 7.95 -15.63 29.22
CA PRO A 162 8.19 -15.50 30.66
C PRO A 162 8.81 -14.12 30.95
N LYS A 163 8.11 -13.32 31.77
CA LYS A 163 8.64 -12.07 32.31
C LYS A 163 9.35 -12.38 33.61
N PHE A 164 10.65 -12.09 33.66
CA PHE A 164 11.45 -12.21 34.85
C PHE A 164 11.76 -10.78 35.31
N ASP A 165 11.15 -10.33 36.41
CA ASP A 165 11.29 -8.94 36.88
C ASP A 165 12.68 -8.62 37.45
N ASP A 166 13.50 -9.65 37.72
CA ASP A 166 14.84 -9.54 38.30
C ASP A 166 15.80 -10.56 37.64
N VAL A 167 16.02 -10.42 36.34
CA VAL A 167 17.03 -11.22 35.63
C VAL A 167 18.42 -10.75 36.06
N ALA A 168 19.24 -11.65 36.59
CA ALA A 168 20.62 -11.34 36.93
C ALA A 168 21.37 -10.75 35.71
N SER A 169 22.38 -9.91 35.95
CA SER A 169 23.14 -9.26 34.87
C SER A 169 23.76 -10.28 33.91
N LEU A 170 23.98 -9.91 32.64
CA LEU A 170 24.74 -10.72 31.69
C LEU A 170 26.22 -10.91 32.11
N ASP A 171 26.69 -10.14 33.09
CA ASP A 171 27.99 -10.34 33.76
C ASP A 171 27.99 -11.51 34.76
N THR A 172 26.83 -12.13 35.01
CA THR A 172 26.71 -13.30 35.88
C THR A 172 27.60 -14.42 35.37
N GLU A 173 28.53 -14.87 36.23
CA GLU A 173 29.49 -15.90 35.90
C GLU A 173 28.88 -17.30 36.01
N PHE A 174 29.13 -18.12 34.99
CA PHE A 174 28.77 -19.53 34.95
C PHE A 174 30.03 -20.37 34.84
N LYS A 175 30.10 -21.43 35.67
CA LYS A 175 31.18 -22.41 35.61
C LYS A 175 30.79 -23.53 34.66
N PHE A 176 31.63 -23.77 33.66
CA PHE A 176 31.46 -24.81 32.65
C PHE A 176 32.51 -25.90 32.84
N PRO A 177 32.18 -27.03 33.50
CA PRO A 177 33.05 -28.18 33.53
C PRO A 177 33.12 -28.83 32.15
N PHE A 178 34.32 -29.26 31.76
CA PHE A 178 34.53 -29.95 30.50
C PHE A 178 35.60 -31.02 30.61
N THR A 179 35.53 -32.00 29.71
CA THR A 179 36.54 -33.05 29.55
C THR A 179 37.30 -32.86 28.25
N TYR A 180 38.60 -33.12 28.28
CA TYR A 180 39.47 -33.09 27.10
C TYR A 180 40.48 -34.24 27.13
N ARG A 181 41.18 -34.48 26.01
CA ARG A 181 42.24 -35.50 25.94
C ARG A 181 43.62 -34.88 25.72
N GLU A 182 44.55 -35.29 26.57
CA GLU A 182 45.95 -34.91 26.50
C GLU A 182 46.81 -36.16 26.63
N ARG A 183 47.66 -36.44 25.62
CA ARG A 183 48.55 -37.62 25.59
C ARG A 183 47.81 -38.94 25.89
N ASN A 184 46.65 -39.13 25.29
CA ASN A 184 45.75 -40.30 25.46
C ASN A 184 45.15 -40.48 26.87
N ALA A 185 45.33 -39.54 27.79
CA ALA A 185 44.64 -39.51 29.08
C ALA A 185 43.44 -38.56 29.03
N GLY A 186 42.31 -38.98 29.61
CA GLY A 186 41.15 -38.12 29.82
C GLY A 186 41.42 -37.16 30.97
N GLN A 187 41.34 -35.87 30.70
CA GLN A 187 41.51 -34.80 31.69
C GLN A 187 40.18 -34.09 31.93
N LYS A 188 40.01 -33.59 33.15
CA LYS A 188 38.86 -32.76 33.55
C LYS A 188 39.37 -31.35 33.84
N SER A 189 38.66 -30.36 33.33
CA SER A 189 38.93 -28.95 33.60
C SER A 189 37.61 -28.19 33.69
N SER A 190 37.68 -26.91 34.01
CA SER A 190 36.52 -26.03 34.00
C SER A 190 36.94 -24.62 33.60
N ILE A 191 36.07 -23.93 32.89
CA ILE A 191 36.20 -22.50 32.59
C ILE A 191 35.02 -21.76 33.22
N THR A 192 35.28 -20.61 33.82
CA THR A 192 34.24 -19.71 34.31
C THR A 192 34.13 -18.55 33.33
N LEU A 193 32.91 -18.26 32.85
CA LEU A 193 32.66 -17.18 31.90
C LEU A 193 31.36 -16.45 32.26
N PRO A 194 31.29 -15.12 32.05
CA PRO A 194 30.03 -14.40 32.14
C PRO A 194 29.08 -14.81 31.02
N ALA A 195 27.77 -14.71 31.27
CA ALA A 195 26.72 -15.08 30.32
C ALA A 195 26.85 -14.35 28.96
N TYR A 196 27.25 -13.07 28.95
CA TYR A 196 27.47 -12.34 27.70
C TYR A 196 28.58 -13.00 26.86
N LYS A 197 29.64 -13.52 27.49
CA LYS A 197 30.76 -14.13 26.76
C LYS A 197 30.35 -15.45 26.15
N PHE A 198 29.61 -16.27 26.90
CA PHE A 198 28.96 -17.47 26.37
C PHE A 198 28.04 -17.12 25.19
N PHE A 199 27.20 -16.09 25.34
CA PHE A 199 26.29 -15.64 24.29
C PHE A 199 27.05 -15.29 23.00
N MET A 200 28.11 -14.49 23.09
CA MET A 200 28.92 -14.10 21.93
C MET A 200 29.57 -15.31 21.23
N ASP A 201 29.93 -16.36 21.97
CA ASP A 201 30.52 -17.59 21.40
C ASP A 201 29.52 -18.42 20.58
N VAL A 202 28.22 -18.33 20.90
CA VAL A 202 27.17 -19.15 20.27
C VAL A 202 26.18 -18.35 19.42
N ALA A 203 26.22 -17.02 19.46
CA ALA A 203 25.25 -16.14 18.81
C ALA A 203 25.12 -16.40 17.30
N ALA A 204 26.24 -16.60 16.60
CA ALA A 204 26.23 -16.90 15.17
C ALA A 204 25.45 -18.19 14.84
N THR A 205 25.55 -19.20 15.71
CA THR A 205 24.81 -20.47 15.57
C THR A 205 23.33 -20.30 15.89
N LEU A 206 22.99 -19.42 16.83
CA LEU A 206 21.61 -19.12 17.22
C LEU A 206 20.84 -18.24 16.22
N PHE A 207 21.46 -17.80 15.12
CA PHE A 207 20.76 -17.00 14.10
C PHE A 207 19.56 -17.77 13.50
N ASN A 208 19.73 -19.08 13.31
CA ASN A 208 18.66 -20.02 12.94
C ASN A 208 18.28 -20.89 14.15
N PRO A 209 17.09 -21.53 14.16
CA PRO A 209 16.72 -22.46 15.23
C PRO A 209 17.73 -23.62 15.37
N VAL A 210 18.31 -23.77 16.56
CA VAL A 210 19.31 -24.82 16.86
C VAL A 210 18.96 -25.59 18.13
N THR A 211 19.22 -26.89 18.17
CA THR A 211 18.99 -27.73 19.35
C THR A 211 20.02 -27.48 20.44
N LEU A 212 19.74 -27.89 21.68
CA LEU A 212 20.71 -27.81 22.78
C LEU A 212 22.07 -28.46 22.43
N GLU A 213 22.04 -29.59 21.71
CA GLU A 213 23.27 -30.26 21.26
C GLU A 213 24.03 -29.43 20.22
N GLY A 214 23.32 -28.75 19.31
CA GLY A 214 23.97 -27.86 18.35
C GLY A 214 24.64 -26.65 19.03
N VAL A 215 24.00 -26.08 20.05
CA VAL A 215 24.59 -25.00 20.86
C VAL A 215 25.82 -25.51 21.61
N LYS A 216 25.73 -26.69 22.24
CA LYS A 216 26.84 -27.34 22.94
C LYS A 216 28.04 -27.53 22.01
N VAL A 217 27.83 -28.06 20.80
CA VAL A 217 28.91 -28.27 19.82
C VAL A 217 29.59 -26.95 19.44
N SER A 218 28.81 -25.88 19.23
CA SER A 218 29.39 -24.56 18.94
C SER A 218 30.22 -24.04 20.11
N PHE A 219 29.72 -24.18 21.33
CA PHE A 219 30.44 -23.75 22.52
C PHE A 219 31.70 -24.58 22.80
N ASP A 220 31.64 -25.91 22.61
CA ASP A 220 32.80 -26.81 22.75
C ASP A 220 33.93 -26.43 21.79
N ARG A 221 33.59 -25.98 20.58
CA ARG A 221 34.57 -25.43 19.63
C ARG A 221 35.22 -24.16 20.17
N ALA A 222 34.43 -23.22 20.71
CA ALA A 222 34.95 -22.00 21.31
C ALA A 222 35.87 -22.27 22.53
N ILE A 223 35.54 -23.25 23.38
CA ILE A 223 36.43 -23.66 24.47
C ILE A 223 37.72 -24.27 23.92
N THR A 224 37.63 -25.11 22.89
CA THR A 224 38.79 -25.76 22.27
C THR A 224 39.78 -24.71 21.74
N GLU A 225 39.29 -23.67 21.07
CA GLU A 225 40.09 -22.55 20.56
C GLU A 225 40.77 -21.76 21.69
N ARG A 226 40.12 -21.57 22.84
CA ARG A 226 40.71 -20.87 24.00
C ARG A 226 41.69 -21.70 24.80
N HIS A 227 41.39 -22.97 25.02
CA HIS A 227 42.16 -23.82 25.93
C HIS A 227 43.53 -24.20 25.33
N GLY A 228 43.62 -24.35 23.99
CA GLY A 228 44.86 -24.57 23.24
C GLY A 228 45.61 -25.89 23.52
N ARG A 229 45.29 -26.60 24.62
CA ARG A 229 45.92 -27.84 25.06
C ARG A 229 45.05 -29.05 24.76
N VAL A 230 44.80 -29.31 23.47
CA VAL A 230 44.04 -30.49 23.05
C VAL A 230 44.84 -31.28 22.03
N THR A 231 44.84 -32.60 22.16
CA THR A 231 45.49 -33.49 21.18
C THR A 231 44.80 -33.35 19.83
N SER A 232 45.57 -33.26 18.73
CA SER A 232 45.04 -33.17 17.36
C SER A 232 43.97 -34.23 17.10
N GLY A 233 42.78 -33.79 16.66
CA GLY A 233 41.62 -34.66 16.38
C GLY A 233 40.69 -34.94 17.56
N TYR A 234 40.99 -34.45 18.76
CA TYR A 234 40.09 -34.51 19.91
C TYR A 234 39.55 -33.11 20.24
N GLY A 235 38.28 -33.04 20.63
CA GLY A 235 37.63 -31.81 21.07
C GLY A 235 37.40 -31.79 22.58
N VAL A 236 37.04 -30.61 23.08
CA VAL A 236 36.46 -30.47 24.41
C VAL A 236 35.02 -30.98 24.42
N SER A 237 34.56 -31.55 25.54
CA SER A 237 33.15 -31.84 25.77
C SER A 237 32.70 -31.21 27.08
N SER A 238 31.92 -30.14 26.98
CA SER A 238 31.24 -29.49 28.11
C SER A 238 30.07 -30.33 28.64
N GLN A 239 29.63 -30.03 29.86
CA GLN A 239 28.45 -30.63 30.45
C GLN A 239 27.16 -29.97 29.96
N ARG A 240 26.22 -30.79 29.48
CA ARG A 240 24.93 -30.36 28.91
C ARG A 240 24.08 -29.50 29.85
N THR A 241 24.11 -29.79 31.15
CA THR A 241 23.29 -29.09 32.16
C THR A 241 23.66 -27.61 32.25
N GLN A 242 24.94 -27.29 32.32
CA GLN A 242 25.43 -25.92 32.46
C GLN A 242 25.16 -25.09 31.21
N ILE A 243 25.21 -25.71 30.02
CA ILE A 243 24.80 -25.07 28.77
C ILE A 243 23.31 -24.72 28.80
N HIS A 244 22.49 -25.62 29.33
CA HIS A 244 21.06 -25.40 29.46
C HIS A 244 20.75 -24.26 30.44
N ASP A 245 21.42 -24.22 31.60
CA ASP A 245 21.22 -23.19 32.62
C ASP A 245 21.52 -21.78 32.08
N VAL A 246 22.63 -21.63 31.36
CA VAL A 246 23.01 -20.34 30.74
C VAL A 246 22.04 -19.97 29.62
N LEU A 247 21.57 -20.94 28.83
CA LEU A 247 20.55 -20.70 27.81
C LEU A 247 19.22 -20.23 28.43
N LEU A 248 18.80 -20.82 29.55
CA LEU A 248 17.61 -20.36 30.27
C LEU A 248 17.78 -18.93 30.79
N HIS A 249 18.98 -18.59 31.28
CA HIS A 249 19.31 -17.21 31.64
C HIS A 249 19.23 -16.25 30.44
N LEU A 250 19.74 -16.65 29.28
CA LEU A 250 19.64 -15.85 28.05
C LEU A 250 18.20 -15.73 27.54
N VAL A 251 17.37 -16.75 27.74
CA VAL A 251 15.94 -16.69 27.48
C VAL A 251 15.25 -15.72 28.43
N ALA A 252 15.60 -15.76 29.71
CA ALA A 252 15.08 -14.84 30.71
C ALA A 252 15.44 -13.39 30.41
N SER A 253 16.67 -13.15 29.93
CA SER A 253 17.13 -11.82 29.48
C SER A 253 16.49 -11.32 28.18
N GLY A 254 15.69 -12.17 27.50
CA GLY A 254 15.03 -11.84 26.24
C GLY A 254 15.94 -11.86 25.01
N LEU A 255 17.21 -12.26 25.12
CA LEU A 255 18.15 -12.37 23.99
C LEU A 255 17.89 -13.61 23.12
N VAL A 256 17.41 -14.69 23.72
CA VAL A 256 17.13 -15.97 23.06
C VAL A 256 15.67 -16.34 23.28
N ARG A 257 15.03 -16.97 22.29
CA ARG A 257 13.71 -17.59 22.43
C ARG A 257 13.81 -19.11 22.27
N MET A 258 12.93 -19.81 22.97
CA MET A 258 12.71 -21.24 22.79
C MET A 258 11.55 -21.44 21.80
N GLU A 259 11.76 -22.28 20.79
CA GLU A 259 10.71 -22.70 19.86
C GLU A 259 10.50 -24.21 19.97
N SER A 260 9.24 -24.63 20.09
CA SER A 260 8.89 -26.04 19.95
C SER A 260 8.77 -26.38 18.47
N ALA A 261 9.75 -27.10 17.92
CA ALA A 261 9.68 -27.63 16.57
C ALA A 261 9.11 -29.06 16.60
N LYS A 262 8.21 -29.38 15.65
CA LYS A 262 7.83 -30.77 15.39
C LYS A 262 9.00 -31.43 14.67
N SER A 263 9.55 -32.50 15.25
CA SER A 263 10.57 -33.32 14.58
C SER A 263 10.03 -33.85 13.26
N THR A 264 10.90 -33.99 12.25
CA THR A 264 10.63 -34.63 10.96
C THR A 264 10.06 -36.04 11.14
N ASP A 265 10.38 -36.68 12.26
CA ASP A 265 9.76 -37.91 12.73
C ASP A 265 8.64 -37.56 13.73
N ARG A 266 7.37 -37.70 13.30
CA ARG A 266 6.13 -37.09 13.84
C ARG A 266 5.76 -37.44 15.31
N LYS A 267 6.69 -37.93 16.13
CA LYS A 267 6.43 -38.44 17.49
C LYS A 267 7.19 -37.72 18.63
N ARG A 268 8.13 -36.80 18.35
CA ARG A 268 8.84 -36.04 19.41
C ARG A 268 8.92 -34.56 19.08
N SER A 269 8.53 -33.70 20.03
CA SER A 269 8.86 -32.28 20.00
C SER A 269 10.34 -32.12 20.36
N VAL A 270 11.06 -31.28 19.59
CA VAL A 270 12.44 -30.90 19.91
C VAL A 270 12.45 -29.41 20.20
N THR A 271 13.01 -29.02 21.34
CA THR A 271 13.20 -27.61 21.70
C THR A 271 14.37 -27.04 20.92
N GLY A 272 14.08 -26.05 20.07
CA GLY A 272 15.06 -25.22 19.39
C GLY A 272 15.26 -23.89 20.13
N TYR A 273 16.46 -23.32 19.98
CA TYR A 273 16.84 -22.01 20.50
C TYR A 273 17.20 -21.10 19.32
N GLN A 274 16.74 -19.85 19.36
CA GLN A 274 17.03 -18.86 18.32
C GLN A 274 17.14 -17.46 18.92
N LEU A 275 17.94 -16.58 18.31
CA LEU A 275 18.01 -15.17 18.68
C LEU A 275 16.65 -14.46 18.49
N THR A 276 16.31 -13.60 19.44
CA THR A 276 15.23 -12.61 19.30
C THR A 276 15.72 -11.37 18.54
N PRO A 277 14.84 -10.44 18.13
CA PRO A 277 15.29 -9.15 17.59
C PRO A 277 16.22 -8.39 18.55
N LEU A 278 15.98 -8.48 19.86
CA LEU A 278 16.86 -7.91 20.88
C LEU A 278 18.23 -8.61 20.89
N GLY A 279 18.24 -9.95 20.81
CA GLY A 279 19.46 -10.74 20.71
C GLY A 279 20.30 -10.41 19.48
N ILE A 280 19.67 -10.25 18.31
CA ILE A 280 20.35 -9.86 17.07
C ILE A 280 20.98 -8.47 17.23
N LYS A 281 20.21 -7.50 17.75
CA LYS A 281 20.71 -6.14 17.99
C LYS A 281 21.92 -6.16 18.94
N TYR A 282 21.79 -6.82 20.09
CA TYR A 282 22.86 -6.93 21.09
C TYR A 282 24.11 -7.59 20.51
N TRP A 283 23.94 -8.68 19.75
CA TRP A 283 25.05 -9.38 19.10
C TRP A 283 25.78 -8.48 18.11
N GLN A 284 25.05 -7.74 17.28
CA GLN A 284 25.65 -6.81 16.31
C GLN A 284 26.42 -5.70 17.03
N GLU A 285 25.78 -5.00 17.98
CA GLU A 285 26.41 -3.91 18.73
C GLU A 285 27.72 -4.36 19.40
N ASN A 286 27.73 -5.54 20.02
CA ASN A 286 28.91 -6.05 20.74
C ASN A 286 29.92 -6.81 19.86
N SER A 287 29.59 -7.11 18.60
CA SER A 287 30.54 -7.70 17.64
C SER A 287 31.38 -6.64 16.93
N TYR A 288 30.85 -5.43 16.76
CA TYR A 288 31.52 -4.33 16.05
C TYR A 288 32.28 -3.36 16.98
N VAL A 289 32.05 -3.42 18.30
CA VAL A 289 32.93 -2.76 19.26
C VAL A 289 34.23 -3.56 19.33
N LYS A 290 35.25 -3.10 18.59
CA LYS A 290 36.63 -3.55 18.81
C LYS A 290 36.98 -3.31 20.28
N SER A 291 37.40 -4.36 20.97
CA SER A 291 38.13 -4.23 22.21
C SER A 291 39.29 -3.26 21.99
N GLU A 292 39.27 -2.12 22.68
CA GLU A 292 40.51 -1.37 22.90
C GLU A 292 41.52 -2.32 23.56
N VAL A 293 42.75 -2.21 23.07
CA VAL A 293 43.92 -3.06 23.31
C VAL A 293 44.24 -3.22 24.78
#